data_AF-A0A6A6P1F2-F1
#
_entry.id   AF-A0A6A6P1F2-F1
#
_cell.length_a   1.000
_cell.length_b   1.000
_cell.length_c   1.000
_cell.angle_alpha   90.00
_cell.angle_beta   90.00
_cell.angle_gamma   90.00
#
_symmetry.space_group_name_H-M   'P 1'
#
loop_
_entity.id
_entity.type
_entity.pdbx_description
1 polymer ?
#
loop_
_entity_poly.entity_id
_entity_poly.type
_entity_poly.pdbx_seq_one_letter_code
_entity_poly.pdbx_strand_id
1 'polypeptide(L)'
;MLTESTWELAFRSSRWFTRGWTLQELLAPSIVEFFSQEWKKLGDKISLKSQIHKITSIPYEALEGAPLSQFSVNERLSWGKYRETKLPEDRVYSLMDILGVYISPFDGEGAGRAFKRL
;
A
#
# COMPACT_ATOMS: atom_id res chain seq x y z
N MET A 1 -14.04 -7.70 26.23
CA MET A 1 -13.23 -7.97 25.03
C MET A 1 -14.19 -8.12 23.87
N LEU A 2 -14.16 -7.21 22.90
CA LEU A 2 -15.00 -7.31 21.70
C LEU A 2 -14.39 -8.40 20.82
N THR A 3 -15.16 -9.44 20.52
CA THR A 3 -14.77 -10.48 19.56
C THR A 3 -14.67 -9.81 18.19
N GLU A 4 -13.47 -9.69 17.63
CA GLU A 4 -13.30 -9.20 16.25
C GLU A 4 -14.14 -10.08 15.32
N SER A 5 -14.94 -9.44 14.47
CA SER A 5 -15.80 -10.14 13.51
C SER A 5 -14.96 -10.92 12.51
N THR A 6 -15.44 -12.07 12.02
CA THR A 6 -14.69 -12.96 11.11
C THR A 6 -14.19 -12.24 9.85
N TRP A 7 -14.95 -11.27 9.34
CA TRP A 7 -14.54 -10.51 8.16
C TRP A 7 -13.36 -9.57 8.45
N GLU A 8 -13.27 -9.00 9.65
CA GLU A 8 -12.20 -8.07 10.01
C GLU A 8 -10.85 -8.81 10.12
N LEU A 9 -10.86 -10.03 10.67
CA LEU A 9 -9.69 -10.90 10.69
C LEU A 9 -9.24 -11.30 9.27
N ALA A 10 -10.19 -11.63 8.39
CA ALA A 10 -9.90 -11.95 7.00
C ALA A 10 -9.37 -10.73 6.22
N PHE A 11 -9.92 -9.54 6.48
CA PHE A 11 -9.45 -8.28 5.91
C PHE A 11 -8.00 -8.00 6.30
N ARG A 12 -7.69 -8.09 7.61
CA ARG A 12 -6.34 -7.82 8.14
C ARG A 12 -5.29 -8.80 7.66
N SER A 13 -5.67 -10.06 7.46
CA SER A 13 -4.78 -11.11 6.93
C SER A 13 -4.76 -11.20 5.41
N SER A 14 -5.51 -10.34 4.71
CA SER A 14 -5.58 -10.35 3.25
C SER A 14 -4.22 -10.09 2.61
N ARG A 15 -3.87 -10.93 1.63
CA ARG A 15 -2.69 -10.75 0.76
C ARG A 15 -2.69 -9.40 0.04
N TRP A 16 -3.84 -8.72 -0.08
CA TRP A 16 -3.90 -7.38 -0.66
C TRP A 16 -2.96 -6.40 0.05
N PHE A 17 -2.80 -6.49 1.38
CA PHE A 17 -1.90 -5.60 2.14
C PHE A 17 -0.41 -5.94 2.01
N THR A 18 -0.08 -7.11 1.48
CA THR A 18 1.32 -7.55 1.31
C THR A 18 1.78 -7.56 -0.15
N ARG A 19 0.95 -7.17 -1.13
CA ARG A 19 1.41 -7.01 -2.52
C ARG A 19 2.07 -5.63 -2.71
N GLY A 20 3.14 -5.55 -3.49
CA GLY A 20 3.84 -4.29 -3.76
C GLY A 20 2.93 -3.18 -4.31
N TRP A 21 2.39 -3.40 -5.51
CA TRP A 21 1.62 -2.40 -6.27
C TRP A 21 0.33 -1.91 -5.59
N THR A 22 -0.26 -2.68 -4.68
CA THR A 22 -1.47 -2.27 -3.98
C THR A 22 -1.23 -1.08 -3.04
N LEU A 23 0.03 -0.69 -2.79
CA LEU A 23 0.34 0.56 -2.09
C LEU A 23 -0.09 1.78 -2.90
N GLN A 24 0.18 1.78 -4.19
CA GLN A 24 -0.24 2.85 -5.09
C GLN A 24 -1.75 2.82 -5.29
N GLU A 25 -2.33 1.62 -5.46
CA GLU A 25 -3.79 1.44 -5.54
C GLU A 25 -4.52 1.97 -4.29
N LEU A 26 -3.87 1.93 -3.12
CA LEU A 26 -4.41 2.48 -1.88
C LEU A 26 -4.32 4.02 -1.82
N LEU A 27 -3.15 4.56 -2.15
CA LEU A 27 -2.80 5.96 -1.87
C LEU A 27 -3.15 6.91 -3.02
N ALA A 28 -3.06 6.49 -4.28
CA ALA A 28 -3.27 7.37 -5.42
C ALA A 28 -4.74 7.76 -5.64
N PRO A 29 -5.74 6.85 -5.54
CA PRO A 29 -7.15 7.21 -5.74
C PRO A 29 -7.75 7.94 -4.53
N SER A 30 -8.68 8.85 -4.78
CA SER A 30 -9.48 9.48 -3.71
C SER A 30 -10.43 8.49 -3.04
N ILE A 31 -10.91 7.48 -3.78
CA ILE A 31 -11.86 6.47 -3.33
C ILE A 31 -11.30 5.09 -3.60
N VAL A 32 -11.31 4.23 -2.58
CA VAL A 32 -11.00 2.80 -2.70
C VAL A 32 -12.04 2.04 -1.89
N GLU A 33 -12.73 1.10 -2.53
CA GLU A 33 -13.75 0.27 -1.90
C GLU A 33 -13.23 -1.16 -1.73
N PHE A 34 -13.51 -1.76 -0.58
CA PHE A 34 -13.09 -3.12 -0.25
C PHE A 34 -14.28 -4.06 -0.24
N PHE A 35 -14.09 -5.23 -0.84
CA PHE A 35 -15.11 -6.27 -0.97
C PHE A 35 -14.59 -7.60 -0.42
N SER A 36 -15.51 -8.41 0.13
CA SER A 36 -15.23 -9.81 0.46
C SER A 36 -15.12 -10.66 -0.80
N GLN A 37 -14.69 -11.92 -0.63
CA GLN A 37 -14.65 -12.89 -1.72
C GLN A 37 -16.04 -13.16 -2.33
N GLU A 38 -17.10 -13.01 -1.53
CA GLU A 38 -18.50 -13.12 -1.94
C GLU A 38 -19.07 -11.80 -2.51
N TRP A 39 -18.20 -10.85 -2.88
CA TRP A 39 -18.57 -9.54 -3.42
C TRP A 39 -19.44 -8.68 -2.50
N LYS A 40 -19.35 -8.89 -1.18
CA LYS A 40 -20.01 -8.03 -0.20
C LYS A 40 -19.12 -6.83 0.12
N LYS A 41 -19.66 -5.62 0.01
CA LYS A 41 -18.92 -4.40 0.40
C LYS A 41 -18.61 -4.44 1.89
N LEU A 42 -17.32 -4.35 2.22
CA LEU A 42 -16.81 -4.30 3.60
C LEU A 42 -16.72 -2.86 4.11
N GLY A 43 -16.40 -1.93 3.21
CA GLY A 43 -16.22 -0.51 3.51
C GLY A 43 -15.37 0.16 2.44
N ASP A 44 -14.94 1.38 2.72
CA ASP A 44 -14.01 2.14 1.88
C ASP A 44 -12.76 2.54 2.68
N LYS A 45 -11.78 3.13 1.99
CA LYS A 45 -10.52 3.61 2.59
C LYS A 45 -10.75 4.51 3.81
N ILE A 46 -11.78 5.35 3.80
CA ILE A 46 -12.06 6.30 4.88
C ILE A 46 -12.77 5.58 6.02
N SER A 47 -13.79 4.77 5.74
CA SER A 47 -14.53 4.03 6.76
C SER A 47 -13.65 2.98 7.46
N LEU A 48 -12.63 2.44 6.78
CA LEU A 48 -11.71 1.43 7.29
C LEU A 48 -10.31 1.97 7.63
N LYS A 49 -10.12 3.30 7.68
CA LYS A 49 -8.80 3.92 7.85
C LYS A 49 -8.06 3.44 9.11
N SER A 50 -8.79 3.19 10.20
CA SER A 50 -8.23 2.68 11.46
C SER A 50 -7.62 1.30 11.28
N GLN A 51 -8.33 0.39 10.60
CA GLN A 51 -7.85 -0.95 10.28
C GLN A 51 -6.64 -0.86 9.33
N ILE A 52 -6.75 -0.07 8.26
CA ILE A 52 -5.68 0.10 7.27
C ILE A 52 -4.41 0.65 7.90
N HIS A 53 -4.51 1.68 8.75
CA HIS A 53 -3.39 2.22 9.50
C HIS A 53 -2.74 1.16 10.40
N LYS A 54 -3.53 0.38 11.15
CA LYS A 54 -2.99 -0.69 12.01
C LYS A 54 -2.24 -1.77 11.22
N ILE A 55 -2.65 -2.05 9.98
CA ILE A 55 -2.00 -3.05 9.12
C ILE A 55 -0.73 -2.49 8.48
N THR A 56 -0.78 -1.26 7.99
CA THR A 56 0.23 -0.70 7.08
C THR A 56 1.15 0.33 7.72
N SER A 57 0.79 0.85 8.90
CA SER A 57 1.41 2.00 9.56
C SER A 57 1.34 3.32 8.76
N ILE A 58 0.52 3.38 7.71
CA ILE A 58 0.32 4.60 6.92
C ILE A 58 -0.50 5.60 7.74
N PRO A 59 -0.07 6.87 7.89
CA PRO A 59 -0.80 7.90 8.63
C PRO A 59 -2.21 8.15 8.09
N TYR A 60 -3.13 8.60 8.95
CA TYR A 60 -4.51 8.88 8.54
C TYR A 60 -4.57 9.96 7.48
N GLU A 61 -3.72 10.98 7.61
CA GLU A 61 -3.62 12.10 6.68
C GLU A 61 -3.30 11.62 5.26
N ALA A 62 -2.35 10.67 5.12
CA ALA A 62 -2.03 10.06 3.83
C ALA A 62 -3.21 9.26 3.26
N LEU A 63 -3.93 8.50 4.11
CA LEU A 63 -5.13 7.75 3.69
C LEU A 63 -6.28 8.68 3.28
N GLU A 64 -6.35 9.87 3.88
CA GLU A 64 -7.32 10.93 3.59
C GLU A 64 -6.93 11.80 2.38
N GLY A 65 -5.76 11.55 1.77
CA GLY A 65 -5.34 12.20 0.54
C GLY A 65 -4.44 13.42 0.72
N ALA A 66 -3.80 13.58 1.88
CA ALA A 66 -2.77 14.58 2.07
C ALA A 66 -1.62 14.38 1.05
N PRO A 67 -1.02 15.47 0.53
CA PRO A 67 0.11 15.36 -0.39
C PRO A 67 1.24 14.52 0.20
N LEU A 68 1.70 13.50 -0.53
CA LEU A 68 2.73 12.57 -0.02
C LEU A 68 4.07 13.28 0.28
N SER A 69 4.32 14.43 -0.34
CA SER A 69 5.49 15.27 -0.05
C SER A 69 5.54 15.84 1.37
N GLN A 70 4.44 15.77 2.12
CA GLN A 70 4.41 16.14 3.55
C GLN A 70 5.14 15.11 4.43
N PHE A 71 5.31 13.88 3.96
CA PHE A 71 5.95 12.80 4.69
C PHE A 71 7.40 12.63 4.24
N SER A 72 8.27 12.29 5.19
CA SER A 72 9.69 12.09 4.89
C SER A 72 9.89 10.94 3.90
N VAL A 73 10.98 10.97 3.13
CA VAL A 73 11.35 9.87 2.22
C VAL A 73 11.43 8.54 2.97
N ASN A 74 12.03 8.53 4.17
CA ASN A 74 12.16 7.32 4.99
C ASN A 74 10.82 6.76 5.43
N GLU A 75 9.88 7.64 5.80
CA GLU A 75 8.52 7.22 6.16
C GLU A 75 7.79 6.62 4.97
N ARG A 76 7.85 7.27 3.81
CA ARG A 76 7.27 6.77 2.55
C ARG A 76 7.86 5.43 2.12
N LEU A 77 9.17 5.25 2.24
CA LEU A 77 9.85 3.97 2.01
C LEU A 77 9.35 2.88 2.99
N SER A 78 9.09 3.24 4.25
CA SER A 78 8.65 2.29 5.27
C SER A 78 7.29 1.65 4.95
N TRP A 79 6.41 2.33 4.20
CA TRP A 79 5.11 1.81 3.78
C TRP A 79 5.22 0.60 2.82
N GLY A 80 6.39 0.43 2.19
CA GLY A 80 6.72 -0.72 1.35
C GLY A 80 7.33 -1.90 2.10
N LYS A 81 7.72 -1.74 3.38
CA LYS A 81 8.59 -2.69 4.11
C LYS A 81 8.07 -4.13 4.12
N TYR A 82 6.77 -4.31 4.32
CA TYR A 82 6.14 -5.62 4.45
C TYR A 82 5.48 -6.11 3.16
N ARG A 83 5.74 -5.40 2.05
CA ARG A 83 5.17 -5.74 0.75
C ARG A 83 6.13 -6.62 -0.04
N GLU A 84 5.56 -7.49 -0.85
CA GLU A 84 6.22 -8.52 -1.63
C GLU A 84 5.81 -8.40 -3.09
N THR A 85 6.76 -8.73 -3.95
CA THR A 85 6.61 -8.72 -5.40
C THR A 85 7.23 -9.97 -5.99
N LYS A 86 6.78 -10.35 -7.19
CA LYS A 86 7.32 -11.51 -7.89
C LYS A 86 8.71 -11.21 -8.46
N LEU A 87 8.87 -10.03 -9.04
CA LEU A 87 10.14 -9.55 -9.57
C LEU A 87 10.85 -8.69 -8.52
N PRO A 88 12.18 -8.84 -8.31
CA PRO A 88 12.92 -8.04 -7.34
C PRO A 88 12.82 -6.53 -7.59
N GLU A 89 12.89 -6.10 -8.84
CA GLU A 89 12.78 -4.70 -9.27
C GLU A 89 11.42 -4.07 -8.95
N ASP A 90 10.34 -4.86 -8.95
CA ASP A 90 9.01 -4.36 -8.57
C ASP A 90 8.95 -3.89 -7.11
N ARG A 91 9.82 -4.40 -6.22
CA ARG A 91 9.91 -3.89 -4.84
C ARG A 91 10.30 -2.41 -4.82
N VAL A 92 11.03 -1.97 -5.84
CA VAL A 92 11.48 -0.60 -6.02
C VAL A 92 10.43 0.19 -6.82
N TYR A 93 9.99 -0.31 -7.97
CA TYR A 93 9.05 0.44 -8.83
C TYR A 93 7.68 0.64 -8.21
N SER A 94 7.22 -0.29 -7.37
CA SER A 94 5.98 -0.07 -6.61
C SER A 94 6.05 1.12 -5.65
N LEU A 95 7.23 1.69 -5.39
CA LEU A 95 7.43 2.89 -4.57
C LEU A 95 7.66 4.18 -5.38
N MET A 96 7.78 4.12 -6.70
CA MET A 96 8.20 5.27 -7.50
C MET A 96 7.25 6.46 -7.37
N ASP A 97 5.94 6.25 -7.54
CA ASP A 97 4.94 7.32 -7.42
C ASP A 97 4.78 7.78 -5.98
N ILE A 98 4.98 6.85 -5.02
CA ILE A 98 4.98 7.18 -3.60
C ILE A 98 6.12 8.15 -3.29
N LEU A 99 7.28 7.95 -3.91
CA LEU A 99 8.44 8.84 -3.77
C LEU A 99 8.38 10.09 -4.64
N GLY A 100 7.45 10.17 -5.59
CA GLY A 100 7.31 11.30 -6.51
C GLY A 100 8.29 11.23 -7.68
N VAL A 101 8.70 10.04 -8.07
CA VAL A 101 9.66 9.76 -9.13
C VAL A 101 8.97 8.96 -10.23
N TYR A 102 9.12 9.41 -11.49
CA TYR A 102 8.57 8.69 -12.64
C TYR A 102 9.71 8.09 -13.46
N ILE A 103 9.80 6.76 -13.46
CA ILE A 103 10.85 6.00 -14.16
C ILE A 103 10.19 4.82 -14.85
N SER A 104 10.52 4.59 -16.13
CA SER A 104 10.07 3.40 -16.84
C SER A 104 10.68 2.13 -16.22
N PRO A 105 9.85 1.19 -15.73
CA PRO A 105 10.32 -0.11 -15.24
C PRO A 105 11.06 -0.87 -16.34
N PHE A 106 12.08 -1.62 -15.95
CA PHE A 106 12.80 -2.50 -16.86
C PHE A 106 12.92 -3.89 -16.23
N ASP A 107 12.37 -4.88 -16.92
CA ASP A 107 12.34 -6.24 -16.44
C ASP A 107 13.74 -6.85 -16.44
N GLY A 108 14.09 -7.54 -15.35
CA GLY A 108 15.36 -8.24 -15.21
C GLY A 108 16.55 -7.35 -14.81
N GLU A 109 16.36 -6.06 -14.54
CA GLU A 109 17.47 -5.27 -13.97
C GLU A 109 17.76 -5.62 -12.50
N GLY A 110 16.77 -6.14 -11.78
CA GLY A 110 16.88 -6.49 -10.37
C GLY A 110 16.86 -5.27 -9.43
N ALA A 111 16.55 -5.54 -8.16
CA ALA A 111 16.28 -4.49 -7.16
C ALA A 111 17.43 -3.49 -6.97
N GLY A 112 18.69 -3.94 -7.00
CA GLY A 112 19.84 -3.07 -6.76
C GLY A 112 20.09 -2.03 -7.87
N ARG A 113 19.81 -2.37 -9.14
CA ARG A 113 19.89 -1.40 -10.24
C ARG A 113 18.67 -0.50 -10.24
N ALA A 114 17.48 -1.06 -10.01
CA ALA A 114 16.26 -0.28 -9.90
C ALA A 114 16.38 0.79 -8.81
N PHE A 115 16.92 0.43 -7.63
CA PHE A 115 17.06 1.36 -6.50
C PHE A 115 18.05 2.49 -6.77
N LYS A 116 19.07 2.29 -7.62
CA LYS A 116 20.00 3.37 -8.00
C LYS A 116 19.37 4.41 -8.91
N ARG A 117 18.27 4.06 -9.59
CA ARG A 117 17.52 4.97 -10.46
C ARG A 117 16.54 5.82 -9.66
N LEU A 118 16.10 5.32 -8.50
CA LEU A 118 15.13 5.92 -7.59
C LEU A 118 15.78 6.99 -6.69
#